data_AF-A0A1J5LJ42-F1
#
_entry.id   AF-A0A1J5LJ42-F1
#
_cell.length_a   1.000
_cell.length_b   1.000
_cell.length_c   1.000
_cell.angle_alpha   90.00
_cell.angle_beta   90.00
_cell.angle_gamma   90.00
#
_symmetry.space_group_name_H-M   'P 1'
#
loop_
_entity.id
_entity.type
_entity.pdbx_description
1 polymer ?
#
loop_
_entity_poly.entity_id
_entity_poly.type
_entity_poly.pdbx_seq_one_letter_code
_entity_poly.pdbx_strand_id
1 'polypeptide(L)'
;MMKALVFIFLFCSFTASAQEDSLHIYVPRHFSPWDCDGGTPDGFHVFTDMEYKNYHLILFNRWGEVMFETTDQDAYWEPKDEKGEYLDDAVYVWQITYTKSTDLDFDGVLEFTEEKIKGHTYCLN
;
A
#
# COMPACT_ATOMS: atom_id res chain seq x y z
N MET A 1 62.26 -1.04 20.13
CA MET A 1 60.88 -0.59 20.43
C MET A 1 60.09 -0.60 19.13
N MET A 2 59.14 -1.52 19.03
CA MET A 2 58.38 -1.81 17.82
C MET A 2 57.12 -0.93 17.78
N LYS A 3 57.03 0.01 16.83
CA LYS A 3 55.77 0.69 16.50
C LYS A 3 55.01 -0.22 15.54
N ALA A 4 54.22 -1.15 16.08
CA ALA A 4 53.21 -1.83 15.30
C ALA A 4 52.11 -0.79 15.00
N LEU A 5 52.11 -0.28 13.78
CA LEU A 5 51.01 0.50 13.22
C LEU A 5 49.85 -0.49 13.04
N VAL A 6 49.06 -0.65 14.09
CA VAL A 6 47.91 -1.54 14.11
C VAL A 6 46.91 -1.05 13.07
N PHE A 7 46.71 -1.90 12.08
CA PHE A 7 45.53 -2.04 11.24
C PHE A 7 44.27 -1.45 11.90
N ILE A 8 43.91 -0.22 11.52
CA ILE A 8 42.51 0.21 11.58
C ILE A 8 42.02 0.07 10.15
N PHE A 9 41.85 -1.19 9.71
CA PHE A 9 40.87 -1.48 8.68
C PHE A 9 39.53 -1.18 9.35
N LEU A 10 39.09 0.06 9.14
CA LEU A 10 37.72 0.47 9.32
C LEU A 10 36.92 -0.43 8.36
N PHE A 11 36.56 -1.64 8.80
CA PHE A 11 35.45 -2.40 8.24
C PHE A 11 34.19 -1.62 8.62
N CYS A 12 34.00 -0.50 7.94
CA CYS A 12 32.69 0.05 7.75
C CYS A 12 32.01 -0.96 6.81
N SER A 13 31.42 -1.99 7.39
CA SER A 13 30.51 -2.87 6.67
C SER A 13 29.32 -2.00 6.29
N PHE A 14 29.41 -1.37 5.12
CA PHE A 14 28.27 -0.76 4.48
C PHE A 14 27.39 -1.92 4.01
N THR A 15 26.41 -2.30 4.81
CA THR A 15 25.33 -3.15 4.35
C THR A 15 24.55 -2.34 3.33
N ALA A 16 24.85 -2.54 2.04
CA ALA A 16 24.00 -2.08 0.96
C ALA A 16 22.74 -2.96 0.98
N SER A 17 21.69 -2.49 1.62
CA SER A 17 20.36 -3.03 1.41
C SER A 17 19.90 -2.52 0.04
N ALA A 18 19.77 -3.43 -0.93
CA ALA A 18 19.02 -3.14 -2.13
C ALA A 18 17.54 -3.09 -1.73
N GLN A 19 17.01 -1.88 -1.53
CA GLN A 19 15.57 -1.70 -1.40
C GLN A 19 14.98 -1.91 -2.80
N GLU A 20 14.46 -3.11 -3.05
CA GLU A 20 13.63 -3.36 -4.23
C GLU A 20 12.29 -2.67 -3.98
N ASP A 21 12.20 -1.40 -4.38
CA ASP A 21 10.95 -0.61 -4.42
C ASP A 21 10.12 -1.08 -5.63
N SER A 22 9.82 -2.38 -5.70
CA SER A 22 8.78 -2.90 -6.56
C SER A 22 7.44 -2.51 -5.94
N LEU A 23 6.76 -1.53 -6.54
CA LEU A 23 5.44 -1.09 -6.11
C LEU A 23 4.40 -2.14 -6.48
N HIS A 24 4.25 -3.16 -5.64
CA HIS A 24 3.33 -4.27 -5.85
C HIS A 24 1.87 -3.96 -5.48
N ILE A 25 1.66 -2.85 -4.76
CA ILE A 25 0.33 -2.31 -4.44
C ILE A 25 0.31 -0.86 -4.86
N TYR A 26 -0.51 -0.54 -5.86
CA TYR A 26 -0.74 0.81 -6.33
C TYR A 26 -2.07 1.32 -5.80
N VAL A 27 -2.01 2.44 -5.07
CA VAL A 27 -3.19 3.16 -4.59
C VAL A 27 -3.26 4.51 -5.30
N PRO A 28 -4.35 4.82 -6.01
CA PRO A 28 -4.48 6.06 -6.76
C PRO A 28 -4.48 7.25 -5.82
N ARG A 29 -3.70 8.28 -6.18
CA ARG A 29 -3.69 9.55 -5.44
C ARG A 29 -4.98 10.33 -5.65
N HIS A 30 -5.60 10.22 -6.82
CA HIS A 30 -6.86 10.86 -7.13
C HIS A 30 -7.74 9.88 -7.88
N PHE A 31 -9.04 9.93 -7.66
CA PHE A 31 -10.04 9.18 -8.42
C PHE A 31 -11.29 10.04 -8.61
N SER A 32 -12.05 9.75 -9.65
CA SER A 32 -13.35 10.38 -9.90
C SER A 32 -14.46 9.35 -9.75
N PRO A 33 -15.62 9.76 -9.23
CA PRO A 33 -16.73 8.84 -8.98
C PRO A 33 -17.59 8.60 -10.23
N TRP A 34 -17.32 9.31 -11.32
CA TRP A 34 -18.09 9.27 -12.55
C TRP A 34 -17.25 8.89 -13.77
N ASP A 35 -17.93 8.18 -14.65
CA ASP A 35 -17.41 7.60 -15.88
C ASP A 35 -17.08 8.66 -16.95
N CYS A 36 -15.86 8.63 -17.49
CA CYS A 36 -15.52 9.37 -18.70
C CYS A 36 -15.29 8.49 -19.94
N ASP A 37 -15.28 7.16 -19.82
CA ASP A 37 -14.86 6.22 -20.87
C ASP A 37 -15.80 5.04 -21.19
N GLY A 38 -16.88 4.82 -20.43
CA GLY A 38 -17.94 3.84 -20.71
C GLY A 38 -17.64 2.41 -20.30
N GLY A 39 -16.49 2.11 -19.67
CA GLY A 39 -15.92 0.76 -19.70
C GLY A 39 -15.38 0.17 -18.39
N THR A 40 -15.10 0.98 -17.37
CA THR A 40 -14.57 0.52 -16.08
C THR A 40 -15.49 0.88 -14.91
N PRO A 41 -15.59 0.04 -13.85
CA PRO A 41 -16.24 0.47 -12.62
C PRO A 41 -15.52 1.72 -12.11
N ASP A 42 -16.27 2.78 -11.82
CA ASP A 42 -15.71 4.03 -11.33
C ASP A 42 -15.67 4.05 -9.81
N GLY A 43 -14.67 4.72 -9.26
CA GLY A 43 -14.50 4.86 -7.82
C GLY A 43 -13.08 4.63 -7.34
N PHE A 44 -12.94 4.32 -6.06
CA PHE A 44 -11.66 4.04 -5.44
C PHE A 44 -11.28 2.57 -5.58
N HIS A 45 -10.26 2.32 -6.40
CA HIS A 45 -9.65 1.01 -6.62
C HIS A 45 -8.25 0.95 -6.06
N VAL A 46 -7.90 -0.16 -5.42
CA VAL A 46 -6.50 -0.52 -5.12
C VAL A 46 -6.08 -1.58 -6.11
N PHE A 47 -4.95 -1.37 -6.78
CA PHE A 47 -4.43 -2.30 -7.78
C PHE A 47 -3.27 -3.08 -7.18
N THR A 48 -3.40 -4.40 -7.15
CA THR A 48 -2.32 -5.31 -6.76
C THR A 48 -1.85 -6.11 -7.97
N ASP A 49 -0.57 -6.46 -8.01
CA ASP A 49 0.00 -7.31 -9.07
C ASP A 49 -0.12 -8.82 -8.78
N MET A 50 -0.51 -9.16 -7.54
CA MET A 50 -0.70 -10.52 -7.06
C MET A 50 -1.72 -10.59 -5.93
N GLU A 51 -2.09 -11.81 -5.55
CA GLU A 51 -2.97 -12.06 -4.42
C GLU A 51 -2.19 -12.09 -3.09
N TYR A 52 -2.57 -11.23 -2.15
CA TYR A 52 -1.98 -11.15 -0.83
C TYR A 52 -2.78 -11.92 0.23
N LYS A 53 -2.06 -12.63 1.10
CA LYS A 53 -2.66 -13.25 2.28
C LYS A 53 -3.01 -12.19 3.32
N ASN A 54 -4.12 -12.40 4.03
CA ASN A 54 -4.60 -11.50 5.10
C ASN A 54 -4.71 -10.03 4.63
N TYR A 55 -5.06 -9.81 3.35
CA TYR A 55 -5.32 -8.48 2.83
C TYR A 55 -6.50 -7.85 3.57
N HIS A 56 -6.32 -6.60 4.00
CA HIS A 56 -7.35 -5.82 4.65
C HIS A 56 -7.14 -4.35 4.33
N LEU A 57 -8.12 -3.76 3.64
CA LEU A 57 -8.17 -2.35 3.29
C LEU A 57 -9.24 -1.67 4.14
N ILE A 58 -8.89 -0.53 4.72
CA ILE A 58 -9.83 0.39 5.37
C ILE A 58 -9.64 1.79 4.79
N LEU A 59 -10.74 2.43 4.40
CA LEU A 59 -10.82 3.80 3.93
C LEU A 59 -11.61 4.63 4.95
N PHE A 60 -11.05 5.77 5.33
CA PHE A 60 -11.59 6.68 6.31
C PHE A 60 -11.87 8.04 5.68
N ASN A 61 -12.93 8.70 6.13
CA ASN A 61 -13.08 10.13 5.88
C ASN A 61 -12.18 10.97 6.81
N ARG A 62 -12.19 12.30 6.65
CA ARG A 62 -11.38 13.23 7.45
C ARG A 62 -11.64 13.19 8.96
N TRP A 63 -12.76 12.62 9.39
CA TRP A 63 -13.14 12.51 10.79
C TRP A 63 -12.80 11.16 11.41
N GLY A 64 -12.20 10.25 10.62
CA GLY A 64 -11.84 8.91 11.06
C GLY A 64 -13.00 7.92 11.03
N GLU A 65 -14.14 8.28 10.41
CA GLU A 65 -15.23 7.34 10.18
C GLU A 65 -14.87 6.41 9.01
N VAL A 66 -15.19 5.12 9.16
CA VAL A 66 -14.96 4.12 8.11
C VAL A 66 -15.98 4.32 7.00
N MET A 67 -15.48 4.63 5.80
CA MET A 67 -16.28 4.79 4.59
C MET A 67 -16.35 3.48 3.78
N PHE A 68 -15.28 2.70 3.85
CA PHE A 68 -15.16 1.43 3.16
C PHE A 68 -14.17 0.52 3.89
N GLU A 69 -14.49 -0.77 3.94
CA GLU A 69 -13.63 -1.79 4.54
C GLU A 69 -13.82 -3.10 3.76
N THR A 70 -12.71 -3.73 3.35
CA THR A 70 -12.75 -4.97 2.57
C THR A 70 -11.53 -5.83 2.82
N THR A 71 -11.71 -7.15 2.68
CA THR A 71 -10.62 -8.14 2.57
C THR A 71 -10.50 -8.70 1.16
N ASP A 72 -11.41 -8.31 0.25
CA ASP A 72 -11.37 -8.63 -1.17
C ASP A 72 -10.54 -7.57 -1.90
N GLN A 73 -9.53 -8.01 -2.66
CA GLN A 73 -8.62 -7.13 -3.41
C GLN A 73 -9.24 -6.60 -4.69
N ASP A 74 -10.27 -7.28 -5.22
CA ASP A 74 -10.98 -6.85 -6.43
C ASP A 74 -12.14 -5.89 -6.08
N ALA A 75 -12.44 -5.73 -4.79
CA ALA A 75 -13.48 -4.82 -4.33
C ALA A 75 -13.06 -3.35 -4.46
N TYR A 76 -14.06 -2.52 -4.71
CA TYR A 76 -13.89 -1.08 -4.90
C TYR A 76 -14.97 -0.30 -4.16
N TRP A 77 -14.74 0.99 -4.00
CA TRP A 77 -15.67 1.88 -3.32
C TRP A 77 -16.16 3.00 -4.20
N GLU A 78 -17.48 3.13 -4.30
CA GLU A 78 -18.14 4.28 -4.89
C GLU A 78 -18.49 5.29 -3.77
N PRO A 79 -18.12 6.56 -3.89
CA PRO A 79 -18.43 7.56 -2.88
C PRO A 79 -19.87 8.02 -3.05
N LYS A 80 -20.83 7.18 -2.64
CA LYS A 80 -22.27 7.47 -2.65
C LYS A 80 -22.84 7.52 -1.24
N ASP A 81 -23.83 8.38 -1.02
CA ASP A 81 -24.62 8.41 0.21
C ASP A 81 -25.68 7.29 0.25
N GLU A 82 -26.43 7.21 1.35
CA GLU A 82 -27.51 6.22 1.51
C GLU A 82 -28.65 6.35 0.48
N LYS A 83 -28.73 7.50 -0.22
CA LYS A 83 -29.71 7.77 -1.27
C LYS A 83 -29.15 7.45 -2.67
N GLY A 84 -27.88 7.09 -2.77
CA GLY A 84 -27.18 6.80 -4.02
C GLY A 84 -26.61 8.03 -4.71
N GLU A 85 -26.62 9.20 -4.06
CA GLU A 85 -26.05 10.44 -4.59
C GLU A 85 -24.54 10.47 -4.36
N TYR A 86 -23.77 10.97 -5.33
CA TYR A 86 -22.33 11.11 -5.17
C TYR A 86 -21.98 12.11 -4.07
N LEU A 87 -21.01 11.74 -3.24
CA LEU A 87 -20.43 12.60 -2.22
C LEU A 87 -19.59 13.70 -2.87
N ASP A 88 -19.47 14.84 -2.18
CA ASP A 88 -18.64 15.96 -2.61
C ASP A 88 -17.13 15.63 -2.59
N ASP A 89 -16.35 16.48 -3.28
CA ASP A 89 -14.89 16.47 -3.24
C ASP A 89 -14.34 16.41 -1.82
N ALA A 90 -13.54 15.38 -1.57
CA ALA A 90 -12.98 15.13 -0.25
C ALA A 90 -11.66 14.36 -0.30
N VAL A 91 -10.91 14.48 0.79
CA VAL A 91 -9.72 13.67 1.04
C VAL A 91 -10.11 12.49 1.92
N TYR A 92 -9.70 11.30 1.50
CA TYR A 92 -9.85 10.07 2.26
C TYR A 92 -8.48 9.53 2.65
N VAL A 93 -8.40 8.96 3.85
CA VAL A 93 -7.20 8.31 4.36
C VAL A 93 -7.40 6.81 4.26
N TRP A 94 -6.41 6.07 3.81
CA TRP A 94 -6.49 4.61 3.72
C TRP A 94 -5.36 3.94 4.49
N GLN A 95 -5.64 2.73 4.96
CA GLN A 95 -4.68 1.79 5.53
C GLN A 95 -4.89 0.44 4.87
N ILE A 96 -3.80 -0.20 4.45
CA ILE A 96 -3.81 -1.59 3.97
C ILE A 96 -2.84 -2.39 4.83
N THR A 97 -3.30 -3.53 5.32
CA THR A 97 -2.45 -4.56 5.91
C THR A 97 -2.50 -5.82 5.08
N TYR A 98 -1.36 -6.51 4.97
CA TYR A 98 -1.25 -7.74 4.20
C TYR A 98 -0.06 -8.56 4.69
N THR A 99 -0.02 -9.84 4.33
CA THR A 99 1.13 -10.71 4.60
C THR A 99 1.93 -10.92 3.32
N LYS A 100 3.20 -10.52 3.34
CA LYS A 100 4.17 -10.78 2.26
C LYS A 100 4.90 -12.08 2.55
N SER A 101 5.08 -12.92 1.53
CA SER A 101 6.01 -14.05 1.58
C SER A 101 7.27 -13.71 0.80
N THR A 102 8.43 -13.81 1.43
CA THR A 102 9.73 -13.57 0.77
C THR A 102 10.73 -14.57 1.33
N ASP A 103 11.62 -15.05 0.48
CA ASP A 103 12.80 -15.82 0.89
C ASP A 103 13.90 -14.79 1.24
N LEU A 104 14.08 -14.54 2.53
CA LEU A 104 14.94 -13.48 3.05
C LEU A 104 16.41 -13.90 3.14
N ASP A 105 16.69 -15.20 3.28
CA ASP A 105 18.03 -15.74 3.47
C ASP A 105 18.54 -16.62 2.32
N PHE A 106 17.73 -16.76 1.26
CA PHE A 106 17.99 -17.52 0.03
C PHE A 106 18.14 -19.03 0.26
N ASP A 107 17.54 -19.58 1.32
CA ASP A 107 17.56 -21.01 1.61
C ASP A 107 16.40 -21.79 0.93
N GLY A 108 15.47 -21.08 0.28
CA GLY A 108 14.29 -21.63 -0.38
C GLY A 108 13.06 -21.79 0.52
N VAL A 109 13.14 -21.37 1.78
CA VAL A 109 12.01 -21.27 2.72
C VAL A 109 11.40 -19.86 2.59
N LEU A 110 10.07 -19.80 2.68
CA LEU A 110 9.36 -18.51 2.67
C LEU A 110 9.13 -18.05 4.11
N GLU A 111 9.65 -16.88 4.44
CA GLU A 111 9.23 -16.14 5.62
C GLU A 111 7.94 -15.36 5.31
N PHE A 112 7.06 -15.29 6.29
CA PHE A 112 5.82 -14.53 6.22
C PHE A 112 5.89 -13.34 7.17
N THR A 113 5.74 -12.13 6.62
CA THR A 113 5.80 -10.89 7.37
C THR A 113 4.51 -10.09 7.16
N GLU A 114 3.95 -9.56 8.24
CA GLU A 114 2.84 -8.60 8.17
C GLU A 114 3.39 -7.22 7.79
N GLU A 115 2.86 -6.68 6.70
CA GLU A 115 3.16 -5.35 6.20
C GLU A 115 1.96 -4.42 6.37
N LYS A 116 2.25 -3.13 6.57
CA LYS A 116 1.24 -2.09 6.73
C LYS A 116 1.63 -0.85 5.96
N ILE A 117 0.81 -0.49 4.99
CA ILE A 117 0.96 0.74 4.21
C ILE A 117 -0.21 1.69 4.47
N LYS A 118 0.06 2.99 4.35
CA LYS A 118 -0.90 4.05 4.62
C LYS A 118 -0.74 5.17 3.62
N GLY A 119 -1.83 5.88 3.36
CA GLY A 119 -1.79 7.07 2.53
C GLY A 119 -3.11 7.80 2.50
N HIS A 120 -3.25 8.65 1.50
CA HIS A 120 -4.47 9.39 1.25
C HIS A 120 -4.79 9.42 -0.24
N THR A 121 -6.06 9.65 -0.55
CA THR A 121 -6.56 9.84 -1.91
C THR A 121 -7.54 11.01 -1.95
N TYR A 122 -7.64 11.67 -3.09
CA TYR A 122 -8.57 12.75 -3.33
C TYR A 122 -9.68 12.26 -4.25
N CYS A 123 -10.94 12.38 -3.80
CA CYS A 123 -12.10 12.24 -4.69
C CYS A 123 -12.32 13.58 -5.40
N LEU A 124 -12.41 13.52 -6.73
CA LEU A 124 -12.68 14.67 -7.60
C LEU A 124 -13.97 14.42 -8.40
N ASN A 125 -15.02 15.16 -8.09
CA ASN A 125 -16.32 15.14 -8.74
C ASN A 125 -16.42 16.29 -9.78
#